data_AF-A0A920NP69-F1
#
_entry.id   AF-A0A920NP69-F1
#
_cell.length_a   1.000
_cell.length_b   1.000
_cell.length_c   1.000
_cell.angle_alpha   90.00
_cell.angle_beta   90.00
_cell.angle_gamma   90.00
#
_symmetry.space_group_name_H-M   'P 1'
#
loop_
_entity.id
_entity.type
_entity.pdbx_description
1 polymer ?
#
loop_
_entity_poly.entity_id
_entity_poly.type
_entity_poly.pdbx_seq_one_letter_code
_entity_poly.pdbx_strand_id
1 'polypeptide(L)'
;MRIIGIILLAIISLRSDTISADSLFALGNRYFSFEKYEYALDAYSAILEEVEHPDLYFNMGNTFYRLGDIGNAVWAYEKGLQFLPRHKDLNYNLDIVNTRVQDRIEVPRDISLLNGTVRLRINTPYRI
;
A
#
# COMPACT_ATOMS: atom_id res chain seq x y z
N MET A 1 -2.45 -52.81 -3.50
CA MET A 1 -1.93 -51.85 -2.48
C MET A 1 -1.17 -50.66 -3.07
N ARG A 2 -0.65 -50.69 -4.30
CA ARG A 2 0.06 -49.56 -4.93
C ARG A 2 -0.82 -48.39 -5.41
N ILE A 3 -2.11 -48.65 -5.70
CA ILE A 3 -3.05 -47.64 -6.20
C ILE A 3 -3.50 -46.67 -5.10
N ILE A 4 -3.60 -47.14 -3.85
CA ILE A 4 -3.95 -46.30 -2.69
C ILE A 4 -2.89 -45.22 -2.46
N GLY A 5 -1.60 -45.54 -2.67
CA GLY A 5 -0.50 -44.58 -2.54
C GLY A 5 -0.50 -43.47 -3.61
N ILE A 6 -0.99 -43.76 -4.83
CA ILE A 6 -1.11 -42.76 -5.90
C ILE A 6 -2.32 -41.84 -5.65
N ILE A 7 -3.42 -42.38 -5.12
CA ILE A 7 -4.59 -41.59 -4.72
C ILE A 7 -4.23 -40.66 -3.54
N LEU A 8 -3.43 -41.13 -2.58
CA LEU A 8 -2.93 -40.31 -1.47
C LEU A 8 -2.00 -39.17 -1.94
N LEU A 9 -1.16 -39.39 -2.95
CA LEU A 9 -0.34 -38.34 -3.56
C LEU A 9 -1.15 -37.32 -4.35
N ALA A 10 -2.23 -37.76 -5.02
CA ALA A 10 -3.12 -36.87 -5.77
C ALA A 10 -3.98 -35.96 -4.87
N ILE A 11 -4.32 -36.39 -3.65
CA ILE A 11 -5.05 -35.58 -2.66
C ILE A 11 -4.15 -34.46 -2.09
N ILE A 12 -2.83 -34.65 -2.07
CA ILE A 12 -1.87 -33.64 -1.61
C ILE A 12 -1.69 -32.49 -2.62
N SER A 13 -2.11 -32.65 -3.87
CA SER A 13 -2.26 -31.54 -4.82
C SER A 13 -3.49 -30.66 -4.53
N LEU A 14 -3.98 -30.67 -3.27
CA LEU A 14 -5.05 -29.82 -2.78
C LEU A 14 -4.72 -28.38 -3.16
N ARG A 15 -5.65 -27.79 -3.91
CA ARG A 15 -5.48 -26.50 -4.56
C ARG A 15 -5.13 -25.44 -3.52
N SER A 16 -4.00 -24.76 -3.73
CA SER A 16 -3.87 -23.42 -3.19
C SER A 16 -4.87 -22.58 -3.98
N ASP A 17 -6.06 -22.37 -3.42
CA ASP A 17 -6.94 -21.30 -3.89
C ASP A 17 -6.24 -20.00 -3.49
N THR A 18 -5.29 -19.57 -4.32
CA THR A 18 -4.67 -18.25 -4.20
C THR A 18 -5.78 -17.22 -4.23
N ILE A 19 -6.00 -16.54 -3.10
CA ILE A 19 -6.98 -15.46 -3.01
C ILE A 19 -6.54 -14.40 -4.02
N SER A 20 -7.43 -14.03 -4.95
CA SER A 20 -7.08 -13.04 -5.97
C SER A 20 -6.82 -11.67 -5.35
N ALA A 21 -5.99 -10.86 -6.00
CA ALA A 21 -5.70 -9.52 -5.52
C ALA A 21 -6.98 -8.66 -5.38
N ASP A 22 -7.93 -8.78 -6.30
CA ASP A 22 -9.24 -8.12 -6.20
C ASP A 22 -10.03 -8.53 -4.95
N SER A 23 -9.95 -9.81 -4.57
CA SER A 23 -10.64 -10.32 -3.38
C SER A 23 -10.01 -9.79 -2.10
N LEU A 24 -8.67 -9.70 -2.05
CA LEU A 24 -7.94 -9.08 -0.94
C LEU A 24 -8.18 -7.58 -0.85
N PHE A 25 -8.24 -6.88 -1.99
CA PHE A 25 -8.60 -5.47 -2.04
C PHE A 25 -10.02 -5.23 -1.48
N ALA A 26 -10.99 -6.03 -1.93
CA ALA A 26 -12.36 -5.96 -1.42
C ALA A 26 -12.46 -6.31 0.07
N LEU A 27 -11.65 -7.26 0.54
CA LEU A 27 -11.56 -7.62 1.95
C LEU A 27 -10.99 -6.47 2.79
N GLY A 28 -9.94 -5.82 2.31
CA GLY A 28 -9.38 -4.61 2.95
C GLY A 28 -10.43 -3.50 3.07
N ASN A 29 -11.19 -3.25 2.01
CA ASN A 29 -12.27 -2.25 2.03
C ASN A 29 -13.34 -2.58 3.07
N ARG A 30 -13.70 -3.87 3.20
CA ARG A 30 -14.66 -4.32 4.23
C ARG A 30 -14.10 -4.11 5.63
N TYR A 31 -12.86 -4.52 5.89
CA TYR A 31 -12.24 -4.29 7.20
C TYR A 31 -12.18 -2.80 7.54
N PHE A 32 -11.81 -1.95 6.58
CA PHE A 32 -11.81 -0.50 6.75
C PHE A 32 -13.21 0.03 7.10
N SER A 33 -14.26 -0.43 6.41
CA SER A 33 -15.65 -0.02 6.71
C SER A 33 -16.14 -0.46 8.10
N PHE A 34 -15.57 -1.52 8.66
CA PHE A 34 -15.82 -1.98 10.02
C PHE A 34 -14.86 -1.39 11.05
N GLU A 35 -14.08 -0.39 10.66
CA GLU A 35 -13.07 0.28 11.50
C GLU A 35 -11.98 -0.64 12.04
N LYS A 36 -11.78 -1.78 11.37
CA LYS A 36 -10.74 -2.78 11.66
C LYS A 36 -9.49 -2.48 10.84
N TYR A 37 -8.81 -1.38 11.18
CA TYR A 37 -7.76 -0.80 10.32
C TYR A 37 -6.52 -1.67 10.18
N GLU A 38 -6.11 -2.37 11.23
CA GLU A 38 -4.97 -3.28 11.20
C GLU A 38 -5.22 -4.42 10.20
N TYR A 39 -6.41 -5.04 10.27
CA TYR A 39 -6.82 -6.08 9.32
C TYR A 39 -6.99 -5.57 7.90
N ALA A 40 -7.44 -4.32 7.74
CA ALA A 40 -7.51 -3.68 6.43
C ALA A 40 -6.12 -3.53 5.83
N LEU A 41 -5.15 -3.08 6.63
CA LEU A 41 -3.78 -2.92 6.20
C LEU A 41 -3.11 -4.26 5.86
N ASP A 42 -3.37 -5.31 6.63
CA ASP A 42 -2.88 -6.66 6.32
C ASP A 42 -3.37 -7.13 4.94
N ALA A 43 -4.67 -6.93 4.66
CA ALA A 43 -5.26 -7.32 3.38
C ALA A 43 -4.71 -6.50 2.20
N TYR A 44 -4.52 -5.19 2.37
CA TYR A 44 -3.90 -4.35 1.32
C TYR A 44 -2.42 -4.66 1.12
N SER A 45 -1.67 -4.93 2.19
CA SER A 45 -0.23 -5.21 2.11
C SER A 45 0.06 -6.54 1.41
N ALA A 46 -0.85 -7.51 1.55
CA ALA A 46 -0.74 -8.81 0.89
C ALA A 46 -0.74 -8.73 -0.65
N ILE A 47 -1.22 -7.62 -1.22
CA ILE A 47 -1.30 -7.42 -2.68
C ILE A 47 -0.36 -6.32 -3.19
N LEU A 48 0.50 -5.77 -2.32
CA LEU A 48 1.34 -4.61 -2.66
C LEU A 48 2.36 -4.92 -3.78
N GLU A 49 2.79 -6.18 -3.89
CA GLU A 49 3.72 -6.62 -4.95
C GLU A 49 3.02 -7.00 -6.25
N GLU A 50 1.71 -7.29 -6.21
CA GLU A 50 0.93 -7.75 -7.35
C GLU A 50 0.14 -6.61 -8.01
N VAL A 51 -0.28 -5.62 -7.21
CA VAL A 51 -1.13 -4.52 -7.63
C VAL A 51 -0.48 -3.20 -7.28
N GLU A 52 -0.03 -2.48 -8.31
CA GLU A 52 0.40 -1.10 -8.20
C GLU A 52 -0.67 -0.18 -8.81
N HIS A 53 -1.67 0.19 -8.00
CA HIS A 53 -2.77 1.07 -8.43
C HIS A 53 -2.97 2.21 -7.42
N PRO A 54 -3.24 3.46 -7.87
CA PRO A 54 -3.46 4.61 -7.00
C PRO A 54 -4.54 4.38 -5.92
N ASP A 55 -5.58 3.60 -6.22
CA ASP A 55 -6.64 3.30 -5.24
C ASP A 55 -6.14 2.44 -4.06
N LEU A 56 -5.20 1.52 -4.29
CA LEU A 56 -4.58 0.74 -3.22
C LEU A 56 -3.83 1.66 -2.26
N TYR A 57 -3.01 2.55 -2.81
CA TYR A 57 -2.27 3.53 -2.03
C TYR A 57 -3.17 4.56 -1.34
N PHE A 58 -4.27 4.97 -1.99
CA PHE A 58 -5.28 5.83 -1.37
C PHE A 58 -5.91 5.15 -0.14
N ASN A 59 -6.31 3.89 -0.28
CA ASN A 59 -6.93 3.14 0.81
C ASN A 59 -5.93 2.82 1.94
N MET A 60 -4.69 2.46 1.60
CA MET A 60 -3.63 2.29 2.60
C MET A 60 -3.34 3.60 3.33
N GLY A 61 -3.24 4.73 2.63
CA GLY A 61 -3.01 6.04 3.25
C GLY A 61 -4.12 6.45 4.20
N ASN A 62 -5.39 6.22 3.81
CA ASN A 62 -6.54 6.43 4.71
C ASN A 62 -6.45 5.51 5.94
N THR A 63 -6.03 4.27 5.75
CA THR A 63 -5.90 3.28 6.83
C THR A 63 -4.81 3.67 7.82
N PHE A 64 -3.61 4.02 7.34
CA PHE A 64 -2.51 4.52 8.17
C PHE A 64 -2.90 5.79 8.93
N TYR A 65 -3.61 6.71 8.27
CA TYR A 65 -4.10 7.93 8.93
C TYR A 65 -5.07 7.61 10.09
N ARG A 66 -5.98 6.64 9.91
CA ARG A 66 -6.91 6.22 10.97
C ARG A 66 -6.19 5.51 12.13
N LEU A 67 -5.08 4.83 11.85
CA LEU A 67 -4.18 4.23 12.85
C LEU A 67 -3.29 5.27 13.56
N GLY A 68 -3.28 6.53 13.10
CA GLY A 68 -2.40 7.56 13.63
C GLY A 68 -0.95 7.47 13.13
N ASP A 69 -0.68 6.57 12.19
CA ASP A 69 0.63 6.44 11.54
C ASP A 69 0.78 7.47 10.43
N ILE A 70 1.10 8.71 10.83
CA ILE A 70 1.21 9.86 9.94
C ILE A 70 2.29 9.65 8.87
N GLY A 71 3.43 9.02 9.24
CA GLY A 71 4.55 8.82 8.31
C GLY A 71 4.16 7.89 7.15
N ASN A 72 3.56 6.75 7.46
CA ASN A 72 3.14 5.81 6.42
C ASN A 72 1.92 6.31 5.62
N ALA A 73 1.07 7.16 6.23
CA ALA A 73 0.01 7.84 5.49
C ALA A 73 0.56 8.78 4.41
N VAL A 74 1.58 9.60 4.74
CA VAL A 74 2.27 10.46 3.76
C VAL A 74 2.86 9.61 2.64
N TRP A 75 3.64 8.57 3.00
CA TRP A 75 4.25 7.66 2.01
C TRP A 75 3.22 7.08 1.04
N ALA A 76 2.10 6.58 1.57
CA ALA A 76 1.07 5.96 0.75
C ALA A 76 0.43 6.98 -0.21
N TYR A 77 0.06 8.16 0.25
CA TYR A 77 -0.52 9.17 -0.64
C TYR A 77 0.47 9.65 -1.71
N GLU A 78 1.73 9.88 -1.34
CA GLU A 78 2.78 10.24 -2.30
C GLU A 78 3.00 9.13 -3.34
N LYS A 79 2.96 7.86 -2.92
CA LYS A 79 3.02 6.72 -3.84
C LYS A 79 1.84 6.71 -4.81
N GLY A 80 0.62 6.91 -4.33
CA GLY A 80 -0.57 7.02 -5.19
C GLY A 80 -0.43 8.14 -6.23
N LEU A 81 0.12 9.30 -5.83
CA LEU A 81 0.36 10.43 -6.71
C LEU A 81 1.46 10.17 -7.75
N GLN A 82 2.34 9.19 -7.56
CA GLN A 82 3.27 8.77 -8.61
C GLN A 82 2.55 8.13 -9.81
N PHE A 83 1.40 7.49 -9.57
CA PHE A 83 0.56 6.89 -10.63
C PHE A 83 -0.46 7.88 -11.19
N LEU A 84 -1.09 8.68 -10.34
CA LEU A 84 -2.04 9.73 -10.73
C LEU A 84 -1.68 11.09 -10.12
N PRO A 85 -0.76 11.86 -10.74
CA PRO A 85 -0.24 13.12 -10.18
C PRO A 85 -1.28 14.20 -9.93
N ARG A 86 -2.45 14.12 -10.59
CA ARG A 86 -3.54 15.11 -10.50
C ARG A 86 -4.78 14.57 -9.77
N HIS A 87 -4.63 13.47 -9.01
CA HIS A 87 -5.72 12.91 -8.23
C HIS A 87 -6.08 13.84 -7.06
N LYS A 88 -7.29 14.41 -7.09
CA LYS A 88 -7.70 15.47 -6.16
C LYS A 88 -7.74 14.97 -4.72
N ASP A 89 -8.30 13.78 -4.51
CA ASP A 89 -8.49 13.26 -3.15
C ASP A 89 -7.17 12.82 -2.50
N LEU A 90 -6.21 12.37 -3.32
CA LEU A 90 -4.87 12.01 -2.83
C LEU A 90 -4.12 13.26 -2.39
N ASN A 91 -4.15 14.32 -3.21
CA ASN A 91 -3.55 15.61 -2.83
C ASN A 91 -4.23 16.20 -1.59
N TYR A 92 -5.55 16.19 -1.55
CA TYR A 92 -6.31 16.69 -0.40
C TYR A 92 -5.96 15.95 0.90
N ASN A 93 -5.94 14.61 0.86
CA ASN A 93 -5.60 13.83 2.06
C ASN A 93 -4.12 14.00 2.45
N LEU A 94 -3.21 14.10 1.48
CA LEU A 94 -1.80 14.40 1.74
C LEU A 94 -1.63 15.76 2.41
N ASP A 95 -2.34 16.79 1.97
CA ASP A 95 -2.32 18.12 2.60
C ASP A 95 -2.80 18.04 4.06
N ILE A 96 -3.91 17.34 4.31
CA ILE A 96 -4.43 17.12 5.67
C ILE A 96 -3.39 16.42 6.55
N VAL A 97 -2.78 15.33 6.08
CA VAL A 97 -1.79 14.58 6.86
C VAL A 97 -0.53 15.41 7.10
N ASN A 98 -0.09 16.20 6.13
CA ASN A 98 1.06 17.09 6.26
C ASN A 98 0.87 18.18 7.34
N THR A 99 -0.38 18.60 7.62
CA THR A 99 -0.63 19.52 8.74
C THR A 99 -0.34 18.91 10.12
N ARG A 100 -0.28 17.58 10.21
CA ARG A 100 -0.02 16.82 11.44
C ARG A 100 1.45 16.46 11.63
N VAL A 101 2.30 16.70 10.62
CA VAL A 101 3.75 16.51 10.73
C VAL A 101 4.32 17.72 11.47
N GLN A 102 4.64 17.55 12.76
CA GLN A 102 5.09 18.65 13.63
C GLN A 102 6.43 19.27 13.22
N ASP A 103 7.30 18.51 12.54
CA ASP A 103 8.63 18.97 12.10
C ASP A 103 8.72 19.02 10.57
N ARG A 104 8.08 20.02 9.98
CA ARG A 104 8.19 20.26 8.55
C ARG A 104 9.55 20.88 8.24
N ILE A 105 10.51 20.08 7.77
CA ILE A 105 11.63 20.65 7.01
C ILE A 105 11.02 21.16 5.70
N GLU A 106 10.74 22.46 5.63
CA GLU A 106 10.34 23.09 4.38
C GLU A 106 11.49 22.94 3.38
N VAL A 107 11.33 22.03 2.43
CA VAL A 107 12.25 21.91 1.31
C VAL A 107 12.08 23.17 0.45
N PRO A 108 13.11 24.02 0.29
CA PRO A 108 13.00 25.23 -0.51
C PRO A 108 12.44 24.94 -1.91
N ARG A 109 11.54 25.80 -2.37
CA ARG A 109 10.82 25.68 -3.65
C ARG A 109 11.74 25.36 -4.83
N ASP A 110 12.97 25.84 -4.76
CA ASP A 110 14.02 25.70 -5.77
C ASP A 110 14.49 24.25 -5.94
N ILE A 111 14.43 23.43 -4.88
CA ILE A 111 14.79 21.99 -4.93
C ILE A 111 13.66 21.17 -5.54
N SER A 112 12.39 21.57 -5.33
CA SER A 112 11.23 20.88 -5.91
C SER A 112 11.20 20.96 -7.44
N LEU A 113 11.75 22.03 -8.01
CA LEU A 113 11.90 22.20 -9.46
C LEU A 113 13.00 21.29 -10.06
N LEU A 114 13.92 20.80 -9.24
CA LEU A 114 14.99 19.88 -9.64
C LEU A 114 14.57 18.41 -9.56
N ASN A 115 13.49 18.07 -8.86
CA ASN A 115 13.01 16.69 -8.68
C ASN A 115 12.47 16.03 -9.97
N GLY A 116 12.26 16.81 -11.04
CA GLY A 116 12.04 16.27 -12.39
C GLY A 116 13.32 15.71 -13.04
N THR A 117 14.50 16.18 -12.60
CA THR A 117 15.81 15.86 -13.20
C THR A 117 16.66 14.95 -12.32
N VAL A 118 16.39 14.87 -11.01
CA VAL A 118 17.21 14.14 -10.03
C VAL A 118 16.50 12.89 -9.48
N ARG A 119 15.83 12.10 -10.32
CA ARG A 119 15.30 10.77 -9.93
C ARG A 119 16.33 9.63 -9.99
N LEU A 120 17.62 9.92 -10.17
CA LEU A 120 18.69 8.92 -10.20
C LEU A 120 19.68 9.11 -9.05
N ARG A 121 19.28 8.73 -7.82
CA ARG A 121 20.11 8.25 -6.68
C ARG A 121 19.49 8.68 -5.34
N ILE A 122 18.52 7.91 -4.85
CA ILE A 122 18.45 7.55 -3.43
C ILE A 122 17.78 6.18 -3.33
N ASN A 123 18.48 5.16 -3.86
CA ASN A 123 18.23 3.78 -3.49
C ASN A 123 19.37 3.40 -2.53
N THR A 124 19.12 3.51 -1.22
CA THR A 124 19.93 2.84 -0.20
C THR A 124 18.99 2.01 0.64
N PRO A 125 18.98 0.67 0.48
CA PRO A 125 18.24 -0.20 1.37
C PRO A 125 19.02 -0.28 2.68
N TYR A 126 18.49 0.29 3.76
CA TYR A 126 18.94 -0.09 5.10
C TYR A 126 18.32 -1.45 5.42
N ARG A 127 19.16 -2.49 5.31
CA ARG A 127 18.92 -3.83 5.83
C ARG A 127 19.82 -3.96 7.07
N ILE A 128 19.22 -4.09 8.26
CA ILE A 128 19.88 -4.71 9.41
C ILE A 128 19.86 -6.23 9.26
#